data_AF-W2P8S5-F1
#
_entry.id   AF-W2P8S5-F1
#
_cell.length_a   1.000
_cell.length_b   1.000
_cell.length_c   1.000
_cell.angle_alpha   90.00
_cell.angle_beta   90.00
_cell.angle_gamma   90.00
#
_symmetry.space_group_name_H-M   'P 1'
#
loop_
_entity.id
_entity.type
_entity.pdbx_description
1 polymer ?
#
loop_
_entity_poly.entity_id
_entity_poly.type
_entity_poly.pdbx_seq_one_letter_code
_entity_poly.pdbx_strand_id
1 'polypeptide(L)'
;MKFRRVIPFIVVVTAHVSASSSSSGSSSSIGLNGWYPCSESTFSDEGGSANQDAECAVYTAPLCYPGICENPAFVTTTTVDIFVKRIAALNDSKTATNVWIMQGGPGASSTAMESTMVELHARLDGTVNVYTMDHRGTGRSTLLDCVAAQSTTTGSPWGSGIDTAE
;
A
#
# COMPACT_ATOMS: atom_id res chain seq x y z
N MET A 1 -28.66 71.73 34.44
CA MET A 1 -28.99 70.60 33.55
C MET A 1 -27.82 70.38 32.61
N LYS A 2 -27.15 69.21 32.69
CA LYS A 2 -25.92 68.89 31.93
C LYS A 2 -26.24 67.67 31.06
N PHE A 3 -26.40 67.89 29.75
CA PHE A 3 -26.69 66.83 28.76
C PHE A 3 -25.41 66.03 28.48
N ARG A 4 -25.43 64.72 28.73
CA ARG A 4 -24.38 63.79 28.29
C ARG A 4 -24.79 63.21 26.93
N ARG A 5 -24.02 63.51 25.88
CA ARG A 5 -24.11 62.87 24.56
C ARG A 5 -23.48 61.47 24.62
N VAL A 6 -24.21 60.45 24.21
CA VAL A 6 -23.72 59.08 24.03
C VAL A 6 -23.37 58.92 22.56
N ILE A 7 -22.12 58.60 22.24
CA ILE A 7 -21.63 58.33 20.89
C ILE A 7 -21.62 56.80 20.70
N PRO A 8 -22.33 56.23 19.71
CA PRO A 8 -22.26 54.79 19.46
C PRO A 8 -20.97 54.46 18.71
N PHE A 9 -20.20 53.51 19.25
CA PHE A 9 -19.07 52.89 18.54
C PHE A 9 -19.62 51.90 17.52
N ILE A 10 -19.39 52.15 16.23
CA ILE A 10 -19.69 51.22 15.13
C ILE A 10 -18.48 50.29 14.97
N VAL A 11 -18.68 48.99 15.19
CA VAL A 11 -17.66 47.95 14.93
C VAL A 11 -17.81 47.50 13.47
N VAL A 12 -16.79 47.71 12.66
CA VAL A 12 -16.72 47.23 11.27
C VAL A 12 -15.98 45.88 11.25
N VAL A 13 -16.67 44.83 10.83
CA VAL A 13 -16.09 43.49 10.64
C VAL A 13 -15.58 43.38 9.20
N THR A 14 -14.27 43.25 9.01
CA THR A 14 -13.65 43.03 7.70
C THR A 14 -13.56 41.54 7.40
N ALA A 15 -14.33 41.06 6.41
CA ALA A 15 -14.21 39.72 5.88
C ALA A 15 -12.93 39.63 5.00
N HIS A 16 -11.99 38.77 5.40
CA HIS A 16 -10.79 38.46 4.64
C HIS A 16 -11.05 37.24 3.78
N VAL A 17 -11.03 37.41 2.46
CA VAL A 17 -11.14 36.31 1.50
C VAL A 17 -9.73 35.76 1.28
N SER A 18 -9.42 34.61 1.88
CA SER A 18 -8.19 33.87 1.56
C SER A 18 -8.40 33.14 0.23
N ALA A 19 -7.61 33.52 -0.78
CA ALA A 19 -7.55 32.78 -2.03
C ALA A 19 -6.80 31.46 -1.79
N SER A 20 -7.52 30.34 -1.82
CA SER A 20 -6.93 29.00 -1.81
C SER A 20 -6.36 28.71 -3.19
N SER A 21 -5.04 28.63 -3.32
CA SER A 21 -4.38 28.11 -4.50
C SER A 21 -4.58 26.59 -4.56
N SER A 22 -5.48 26.14 -5.44
CA SER A 22 -5.60 24.73 -5.81
C SER A 22 -4.38 24.33 -6.63
N SER A 23 -3.43 23.63 -5.99
CA SER A 23 -2.40 22.91 -6.71
C SER A 23 -3.06 21.75 -7.46
N SER A 24 -3.22 21.90 -8.77
CA SER A 24 -3.59 20.82 -9.68
C SER A 24 -2.44 19.81 -9.75
N GLY A 25 -2.36 18.94 -8.73
CA GLY A 25 -1.50 17.76 -8.77
C GLY A 25 -2.10 16.76 -9.75
N SER A 26 -1.44 16.56 -10.88
CA SER A 26 -1.67 15.44 -11.77
C SER A 26 -1.52 14.14 -10.97
N SER A 27 -2.64 13.43 -10.76
CA SER A 27 -2.73 12.13 -10.08
C SER A 27 -2.12 10.98 -10.89
N SER A 28 -0.91 11.18 -11.41
CA SER A 28 0.00 10.06 -11.67
C SER A 28 0.26 9.44 -10.29
N SER A 29 -0.17 8.21 -10.05
CA SER A 29 0.05 7.50 -8.79
C SER A 29 1.54 7.50 -8.47
N ILE A 30 1.99 8.44 -7.64
CA ILE A 30 3.42 8.68 -7.36
C ILE A 30 3.95 7.41 -6.68
N GLY A 31 4.62 6.55 -7.44
CA GLY A 31 5.28 5.35 -6.96
C GLY A 31 4.66 4.00 -7.37
N LEU A 32 3.44 3.93 -7.91
CA LEU A 32 2.88 2.64 -8.38
C LEU A 32 3.27 2.37 -9.83
N ASN A 33 3.81 1.19 -10.14
CA ASN A 33 4.23 0.80 -11.49
C ASN A 33 3.09 0.39 -12.44
N GLY A 34 1.85 0.39 -11.96
CA GLY A 34 0.67 -0.05 -12.71
C GLY A 34 0.30 -1.50 -12.43
N TRP A 35 -0.98 -1.83 -12.63
CA TRP A 35 -1.50 -3.17 -12.41
C TRP A 35 -1.20 -4.07 -13.61
N TYR A 36 -0.65 -5.26 -13.36
CA TYR A 36 -0.40 -6.29 -14.36
C TYR A 36 -1.01 -7.63 -13.90
N PRO A 37 -1.47 -8.49 -14.83
CA PRO A 37 -2.06 -9.77 -14.46
C PRO A 37 -1.04 -10.67 -13.77
N CYS A 38 -1.47 -11.40 -12.75
CA CYS A 38 -0.66 -12.39 -12.05
C CYS A 38 -1.52 -13.58 -11.61
N SER A 39 -0.90 -14.67 -11.18
CA SER A 39 -1.63 -15.83 -10.65
C SER A 39 -2.31 -15.49 -9.32
N GLU A 40 -3.48 -16.09 -9.07
CA GLU A 40 -4.14 -16.00 -7.77
C GLU A 40 -3.20 -16.51 -6.65
N SER A 41 -2.60 -17.69 -6.86
CA SER A 41 -1.62 -18.30 -5.96
C SER A 41 -0.18 -18.09 -6.41
N THR A 42 0.71 -17.76 -5.49
CA THR A 42 2.17 -17.63 -5.72
C THR A 42 2.81 -18.99 -6.02
N PHE A 43 2.32 -20.04 -5.37
CA PHE A 43 2.72 -21.43 -5.61
C PHE A 43 1.53 -22.16 -6.22
N SER A 44 1.61 -22.47 -7.50
CA SER A 44 0.58 -23.28 -8.17
C SER A 44 0.96 -24.74 -8.00
N ASP A 45 0.13 -25.53 -7.31
CA ASP A 45 0.19 -26.98 -7.48
C ASP A 45 -0.13 -27.26 -8.96
N GLU A 46 0.74 -28.03 -9.63
CA GLU A 46 0.69 -28.34 -11.05
C GLU A 46 -0.70 -28.90 -11.44
N GLY A 47 -1.55 -28.08 -12.08
CA GLY A 47 -2.80 -28.55 -12.67
C GLY A 47 -4.01 -27.62 -12.60
N GLY A 48 -3.96 -26.50 -11.89
CA GLY A 48 -5.02 -25.47 -11.97
C GLY A 48 -4.89 -24.62 -13.23
N SER A 49 -5.94 -24.52 -14.04
CA SER A 49 -5.98 -23.51 -15.10
C SER A 49 -5.71 -22.14 -14.47
N ALA A 50 -4.58 -21.52 -14.82
CA ALA A 50 -4.20 -20.20 -14.32
C ALA A 50 -5.19 -19.16 -14.84
N ASN A 51 -6.35 -19.08 -14.22
CA ASN A 51 -7.24 -17.95 -14.39
C ASN A 51 -6.49 -16.76 -13.77
N GLN A 52 -6.12 -15.79 -14.60
CA GLN A 52 -5.42 -14.57 -14.21
C GLN A 52 -6.40 -13.61 -13.51
N ASP A 53 -7.06 -14.09 -12.46
CA ASP A 53 -8.12 -13.37 -11.75
C ASP A 53 -7.56 -12.39 -10.71
N ALA A 54 -6.23 -12.36 -10.57
CA ALA A 54 -5.50 -11.40 -9.73
C ALA A 54 -4.65 -10.44 -10.57
N GLU A 55 -4.49 -9.23 -10.03
CA GLU A 55 -3.59 -8.21 -10.54
C GLU A 55 -2.55 -7.88 -9.48
N CYS A 56 -1.31 -7.71 -9.90
CA CYS A 56 -0.18 -7.36 -9.06
C CYS A 56 0.37 -5.99 -9.45
N ALA A 57 1.01 -5.32 -8.50
CA ALA A 57 1.74 -4.09 -8.73
C ALA A 57 2.85 -3.94 -7.68
N VAL A 58 3.76 -3.00 -7.94
CA VAL A 58 4.80 -2.57 -7.00
C VAL A 58 4.63 -1.09 -6.75
N TYR A 59 4.57 -0.75 -5.47
CA TYR A 59 4.60 0.63 -4.98
C TYR A 59 5.99 0.95 -4.42
N THR A 60 6.70 1.90 -5.04
CA THR A 60 7.98 2.40 -4.53
C THR A 60 7.72 3.46 -3.46
N ALA A 61 8.07 3.11 -2.22
CA ALA A 61 7.95 3.96 -1.04
C ALA A 61 9.33 4.49 -0.60
N PRO A 62 9.42 5.63 0.10
CA PRO A 62 10.68 6.04 0.71
C PRO A 62 11.06 5.12 1.89
N LEU A 63 12.35 4.86 2.06
CA LEU A 63 12.87 4.16 3.23
C LEU A 63 12.61 4.97 4.51
N CYS A 64 12.94 6.27 4.46
CA CYS A 64 12.59 7.26 5.47
C CYS A 64 11.57 8.27 4.95
N TYR A 65 10.41 8.36 5.60
CA TYR A 65 9.42 9.37 5.27
C TYR A 65 9.88 10.76 5.74
N PRO A 66 9.70 11.82 4.92
CA PRO A 66 10.06 13.18 5.28
C PRO A 66 9.44 13.61 6.62
N GLY A 67 10.25 14.18 7.50
CA GLY A 67 9.82 14.63 8.83
C GLY A 67 9.70 13.53 9.90
N ILE A 68 9.90 12.26 9.54
CA ILE A 68 9.92 11.13 10.49
C ILE A 68 11.34 10.65 10.76
N CYS A 69 12.14 10.45 9.71
CA CYS A 69 13.55 10.10 9.83
C CYS A 69 14.37 10.62 8.66
N GLU A 70 15.69 10.61 8.83
CA GLU A 70 16.66 10.92 7.79
C GLU A 70 17.37 9.65 7.36
N ASN A 71 17.60 9.50 6.05
CA ASN A 71 18.41 8.40 5.55
C ASN A 71 19.87 8.62 5.98
N PRO A 72 20.53 7.65 6.63
CA PRO A 72 21.95 7.76 6.94
C PRO A 72 22.80 7.95 5.69
N ALA A 73 23.92 8.68 5.80
CA ALA A 73 24.78 8.99 4.65
C ALA A 73 25.37 7.75 3.94
N PHE A 74 25.45 6.61 4.64
CA PHE A 74 25.94 5.35 4.07
C PHE A 74 24.87 4.58 3.26
N VAL A 75 23.59 4.99 3.33
CA VAL A 75 22.50 4.34 2.60
C VAL A 75 22.42 4.91 1.19
N THR A 76 22.71 4.09 0.19
CA THR A 76 22.68 4.49 -1.24
C THR A 76 21.29 4.38 -1.85
N THR A 77 20.47 3.43 -1.38
CA THR A 77 19.09 3.23 -1.84
C THR A 77 18.12 3.75 -0.78
N THR A 78 17.45 4.86 -1.10
CA THR A 78 16.55 5.57 -0.18
C THR A 78 15.07 5.22 -0.37
N THR A 79 14.80 4.18 -1.16
CA THR A 79 13.46 3.67 -1.45
C THR A 79 13.38 2.18 -1.16
N VAL A 80 12.15 1.70 -0.98
CA VAL A 80 11.79 0.29 -0.85
C VAL A 80 10.60 0.01 -1.75
N ASP A 81 10.63 -1.14 -2.39
CA ASP A 81 9.53 -1.64 -3.20
C ASP A 81 8.57 -2.40 -2.30
N ILE A 82 7.28 -2.11 -2.48
CA ILE A 82 6.17 -2.73 -1.77
C ILE A 82 5.34 -3.49 -2.78
N PHE A 83 5.41 -4.81 -2.73
CA PHE A 83 4.57 -5.69 -3.53
C PHE A 83 3.12 -5.60 -3.04
N VAL A 84 2.20 -5.37 -3.98
CA VAL A 84 0.75 -5.38 -3.75
C VAL A 84 0.08 -6.34 -4.72
N LYS A 85 -0.96 -7.02 -4.25
CA LYS A 85 -1.79 -7.92 -5.06
C LYS A 85 -3.26 -7.59 -4.79
N ARG A 86 -4.10 -7.69 -5.82
CA ARG A 86 -5.55 -7.56 -5.69
C ARG A 86 -6.31 -8.59 -6.51
N ILE A 87 -7.49 -8.93 -6.05
CA ILE A 87 -8.56 -9.52 -6.86
C ILE A 87 -9.57 -8.39 -7.09
N ALA A 88 -9.78 -8.02 -8.34
CA ALA A 88 -10.61 -6.89 -8.70
C ALA A 88 -12.10 -7.28 -8.71
N ALA A 89 -12.97 -6.35 -8.30
CA ALA A 89 -14.40 -6.54 -8.41
C ALA A 89 -14.80 -6.78 -9.87
N LEU A 90 -15.75 -7.70 -10.10
CA LEU A 90 -16.12 -8.18 -11.44
C LEU A 90 -16.77 -7.11 -12.33
N ASN A 91 -17.51 -6.17 -11.72
CA ASN A 91 -18.29 -5.17 -12.46
C ASN A 91 -17.55 -3.84 -12.65
N ASP A 92 -17.19 -3.16 -11.55
CA ASP A 92 -16.45 -1.89 -11.59
C ASP A 92 -15.43 -1.80 -10.45
N SER A 93 -14.20 -2.21 -10.74
CA SER A 93 -13.09 -2.17 -9.80
C SER A 93 -12.65 -0.76 -9.42
N LYS A 94 -13.06 0.29 -10.15
CA LYS A 94 -12.67 1.68 -9.83
C LYS A 94 -13.56 2.30 -8.75
N THR A 95 -14.81 1.84 -8.64
CA THR A 95 -15.79 2.36 -7.67
C THR A 95 -16.17 1.37 -6.58
N ALA A 96 -15.81 0.10 -6.73
CA ALA A 96 -16.04 -0.94 -5.72
C ALA A 96 -15.36 -0.63 -4.38
N THR A 97 -15.94 -1.16 -3.31
CA THR A 97 -15.35 -1.08 -1.97
C THR A 97 -14.04 -1.87 -1.94
N ASN A 98 -13.02 -1.34 -1.27
CA ASN A 98 -11.72 -1.99 -1.13
C ASN A 98 -11.60 -2.62 0.26
N VAL A 99 -11.29 -3.92 0.30
CA VAL A 99 -11.00 -4.65 1.54
C VAL A 99 -9.52 -5.03 1.54
N TRP A 100 -8.81 -4.73 2.62
CA TRP A 100 -7.40 -5.08 2.78
C TRP A 100 -7.26 -6.20 3.80
N ILE A 101 -6.64 -7.28 3.37
CA ILE A 101 -6.28 -8.42 4.20
C ILE A 101 -4.76 -8.45 4.33
N MET A 102 -4.31 -8.44 5.58
CA MET A 102 -2.90 -8.31 5.94
C MET A 102 -2.48 -9.50 6.76
N GLN A 103 -1.35 -10.10 6.37
CA GLN A 103 -0.75 -11.17 7.15
C GLN A 103 -0.23 -10.60 8.49
N GLY A 104 -0.49 -11.30 9.60
CA GLY A 104 -0.14 -10.82 10.95
C GLY A 104 1.30 -11.15 11.41
N GLY A 105 1.56 -11.12 12.72
CA GLY A 105 2.92 -11.35 13.22
C GLY A 105 3.86 -10.20 12.88
N PRO A 106 5.15 -10.47 12.69
CA PRO A 106 5.90 -9.68 11.71
C PRO A 106 6.77 -10.58 10.83
N GLY A 107 7.08 -10.12 9.62
CA GLY A 107 8.04 -10.81 8.74
C GLY A 107 7.48 -11.98 7.93
N ALA A 108 6.17 -12.24 7.96
CA ALA A 108 5.55 -13.24 7.10
C ALA A 108 4.87 -12.61 5.86
N SER A 109 4.93 -13.33 4.75
CA SER A 109 4.44 -12.85 3.45
C SER A 109 2.92 -13.01 3.33
N SER A 110 2.31 -12.09 2.59
CA SER A 110 0.94 -12.14 2.12
C SER A 110 0.60 -13.37 1.28
N THR A 111 1.57 -14.17 0.82
CA THR A 111 1.27 -15.46 0.15
C THR A 111 0.34 -16.34 1.00
N ALA A 112 0.47 -16.33 2.33
CA ALA A 112 -0.42 -17.06 3.23
C ALA A 112 -1.88 -16.56 3.22
N MET A 113 -2.14 -15.37 2.67
CA MET A 113 -3.45 -14.74 2.60
C MET A 113 -4.16 -14.95 1.26
N GLU A 114 -3.47 -15.46 0.24
CA GLU A 114 -4.01 -15.52 -1.13
C GLU A 114 -5.27 -16.39 -1.24
N SER A 115 -5.32 -17.53 -0.56
CA SER A 115 -6.53 -18.36 -0.49
C SER A 115 -7.70 -17.64 0.19
N THR A 116 -7.41 -16.87 1.25
CA THR A 116 -8.42 -16.06 1.94
C THR A 116 -8.90 -14.90 1.07
N MET A 117 -8.05 -14.34 0.21
CA MET A 117 -8.48 -13.31 -0.75
C MET A 117 -9.54 -13.86 -1.70
N VAL A 118 -9.28 -15.02 -2.30
CA VAL A 118 -10.20 -15.69 -3.23
C VAL A 118 -11.51 -16.05 -2.52
N GLU A 119 -11.43 -16.66 -1.34
CA GLU A 119 -12.61 -17.02 -0.55
C GLU A 119 -13.46 -15.79 -0.19
N LEU A 120 -12.82 -14.70 0.25
CA LEU A 120 -13.51 -13.48 0.61
C LEU A 120 -14.17 -12.82 -0.59
N HIS A 121 -13.47 -12.75 -1.73
CA HIS A 121 -14.01 -12.22 -2.98
C HIS A 121 -15.25 -13.00 -3.42
N ALA A 122 -15.19 -14.33 -3.36
CA ALA A 122 -16.31 -15.21 -3.69
C ALA A 122 -17.49 -15.05 -2.72
N ARG A 123 -17.24 -14.96 -1.40
CA ARG A 123 -18.28 -14.77 -0.38
C ARG A 123 -18.98 -13.42 -0.45
N LEU A 124 -18.36 -12.44 -1.10
CA LEU A 124 -18.90 -11.11 -1.35
C LEU A 124 -19.39 -10.95 -2.79
N ASP A 125 -19.68 -12.07 -3.47
CA ASP A 125 -20.23 -12.14 -4.83
C ASP A 125 -19.42 -11.34 -5.87
N GLY A 126 -18.10 -11.22 -5.66
CA GLY A 126 -17.20 -10.46 -6.52
C GLY A 126 -17.48 -8.95 -6.59
N THR A 127 -18.15 -8.38 -5.58
CA THR A 127 -18.58 -6.97 -5.56
C THR A 127 -17.56 -6.01 -4.95
N VAL A 128 -16.51 -6.53 -4.33
CA VAL A 128 -15.44 -5.76 -3.69
C VAL A 128 -14.11 -6.05 -4.35
N ASN A 129 -13.19 -5.09 -4.28
CA ASN A 129 -11.79 -5.38 -4.53
C ASN A 129 -11.16 -5.92 -3.25
N VAL A 130 -10.45 -7.04 -3.34
CA VAL A 130 -9.71 -7.60 -2.20
C VAL A 130 -8.22 -7.39 -2.43
N TYR A 131 -7.54 -6.72 -1.50
CA TYR A 131 -6.12 -6.38 -1.59
C TYR A 131 -5.32 -7.10 -0.51
N THR A 132 -4.07 -7.39 -0.83
CA THR A 132 -3.02 -7.69 0.15
C THR A 132 -1.71 -7.05 -0.28
N MET A 133 -0.74 -7.06 0.62
CA MET A 133 0.62 -6.60 0.34
C MET A 133 1.62 -7.34 1.19
N ASP A 134 2.83 -7.48 0.66
CA ASP A 134 3.96 -7.87 1.49
C ASP A 134 4.45 -6.65 2.26
N HIS A 135 4.53 -6.76 3.59
CA HIS A 135 5.06 -5.69 4.43
C HIS A 135 6.48 -5.30 3.98
N ARG A 136 6.86 -4.05 4.26
CA ARG A 136 8.25 -3.60 4.08
C ARG A 136 9.21 -4.59 4.73
N GLY A 137 10.23 -5.03 4.00
CA GLY A 137 11.22 -5.97 4.53
C GLY A 137 10.79 -7.42 4.53
N THR A 138 9.69 -7.78 3.87
CA THR A 138 9.10 -9.12 3.91
C THR A 138 8.72 -9.61 2.51
N GLY A 139 8.76 -10.92 2.27
CA GLY A 139 8.18 -11.53 1.07
C GLY A 139 8.77 -10.99 -0.23
N ARG A 140 7.89 -10.63 -1.17
CA ARG A 140 8.17 -10.10 -2.50
C ARG A 140 8.42 -8.58 -2.51
N SER A 141 8.18 -7.89 -1.40
CA SER A 141 8.66 -6.52 -1.22
C SER A 141 10.19 -6.49 -1.10
N THR A 142 10.83 -5.32 -1.02
CA THR A 142 12.27 -5.26 -0.71
C THR A 142 12.52 -5.98 0.61
N LEU A 143 13.08 -7.20 0.52
CA LEU A 143 13.30 -8.08 1.66
C LEU A 143 14.46 -7.55 2.49
N LEU A 144 14.24 -7.40 3.80
CA LEU A 144 15.30 -7.01 4.71
C LEU A 144 16.00 -8.28 5.19
N ASP A 145 17.10 -8.60 4.54
CA ASP A 145 17.94 -9.74 4.92
C ASP A 145 18.91 -9.34 6.03
N CYS A 146 19.18 -10.29 6.92
CA CYS A 146 20.20 -10.17 7.96
C CYS A 146 21.25 -11.23 7.67
N VAL A 147 22.52 -10.82 7.50
CA VAL A 147 23.64 -11.75 7.25
C VAL A 147 23.76 -12.84 8.34
N ALA A 148 23.24 -12.57 9.55
CA ALA A 148 23.21 -13.52 10.67
C ALA A 148 21.89 -14.32 10.80
N ALA A 149 20.87 -14.07 9.96
CA ALA A 149 19.61 -14.80 10.00
C ALA A 149 19.81 -16.22 9.49
N GLN A 150 20.13 -17.13 10.40
CA GLN A 150 20.25 -18.56 10.11
C GLN A 150 19.00 -19.12 9.40
N SER A 151 17.83 -18.49 9.61
CA SER A 151 16.57 -18.82 8.95
C SER A 151 16.57 -18.58 7.44
N THR A 152 17.30 -17.60 6.92
CA THR A 152 17.42 -17.32 5.47
C THR A 152 18.59 -18.06 4.82
N THR A 153 19.41 -18.77 5.60
CA THR A 153 20.54 -19.56 5.07
C THR A 153 20.07 -20.87 4.46
N THR A 154 20.79 -21.38 3.46
CA THR A 154 20.55 -22.67 2.80
C THR A 154 20.47 -23.88 3.76
N GLY A 155 20.96 -23.75 5.00
CA GLY A 155 20.92 -24.80 6.02
C GLY A 155 19.68 -24.80 6.92
N SER A 156 18.77 -23.84 6.77
CA SER A 156 17.55 -23.75 7.58
C SER A 156 16.46 -24.68 7.02
N PRO A 157 15.60 -25.31 7.86
CA PRO A 157 14.52 -26.18 7.39
C PRO A 157 13.55 -25.54 6.38
N TRP A 158 13.50 -24.19 6.33
CA TRP A 158 12.67 -23.40 5.42
C TRP A 158 13.50 -22.53 4.45
N GLY A 159 14.82 -22.54 4.59
CA GLY A 159 15.81 -21.84 3.77
C GLY A 159 15.45 -20.41 3.37
N SER A 160 15.95 -20.02 2.20
CA SER A 160 15.52 -18.85 1.43
C SER A 160 14.36 -19.20 0.50
N GLY A 161 13.31 -19.91 0.97
CA GLY A 161 12.24 -20.47 0.12
C GLY A 161 11.43 -19.50 -0.77
N ILE A 162 11.88 -18.26 -0.93
CA ILE A 162 11.55 -17.37 -2.05
C ILE A 162 12.79 -17.37 -2.96
N ASP A 163 12.78 -18.22 -3.97
CA ASP A 163 13.67 -18.05 -5.11
C ASP A 163 13.24 -16.76 -5.84
N THR A 164 14.11 -15.74 -5.83
CA THR A 164 13.91 -14.49 -6.57
C THR A 164 14.48 -14.55 -7.99
N ALA A 165 14.93 -15.72 -8.45
CA ALA A 165 15.31 -15.91 -9.84
C ALA A 165 14.06 -16.26 -10.68
N GLU A 166 13.72 -15.34 -11.58
CA GLU A 166 13.04 -15.69 -12.84
C GLU A 166 14.00 -16.47 -13.74
#